data_AF-A0A8E0V4F5-F1
#
_entry.id   AF-A0A8E0V4F5-F1
#
_cell.length_a   1.000
_cell.length_b   1.000
_cell.length_c   1.000
_cell.angle_alpha   90.00
_cell.angle_beta   90.00
_cell.angle_gamma   90.00
#
_symmetry.space_group_name_H-M   'P 1'
#
loop_
_entity.id
_entity.type
_entity.pdbx_description
1 polymer ?
#
loop_
_entity_poly.entity_id
_entity_poly.type
_entity_poly.pdbx_seq_one_letter_code
_entity_poly.pdbx_strand_id
1 'polypeptide(L)'
;MLVKEMDEASIQAIGHAFGYYDYGPEKKGLIACFRSPDTAAEYICGFVRCVLADGFLHTTSERGEGYIAYKLPGQKVSFHAARLLLQGIRRSMNLREIIRFAKAISQGGPSLEDVLKKEKKPCIYVGTVCVREAYQGQGYMRKVMLLCMERTALPVWMLGGGALCAVFAGLLFREYHPVE
;
A
#
# COMPACT_ATOMS: atom_id res chain seq x y z
N MET A 1 -5.47 -0.45 -15.40
CA MET A 1 -4.55 -1.28 -16.22
C MET A 1 -3.65 -2.10 -15.30
N LEU A 2 -3.31 -3.35 -15.63
CA LEU A 2 -2.29 -4.13 -14.92
C LEU A 2 -0.89 -3.65 -15.35
N VAL A 3 -0.01 -3.37 -14.40
CA VAL A 3 1.38 -3.03 -14.69
C VAL A 3 2.15 -4.34 -14.82
N LYS A 4 2.70 -4.61 -16.01
CA LYS A 4 3.48 -5.83 -16.28
C LYS A 4 4.96 -5.67 -15.94
N GLU A 5 5.50 -4.50 -16.24
CA GLU A 5 6.91 -4.16 -16.06
C GLU A 5 7.01 -2.70 -15.64
N MET A 6 8.08 -2.38 -14.91
CA MET A 6 8.39 -1.03 -14.44
C MET A 6 9.91 -0.92 -14.27
N ASP A 7 10.49 0.18 -14.72
CA ASP A 7 11.91 0.46 -14.52
C ASP A 7 12.21 0.85 -13.06
N GLU A 8 13.48 0.71 -12.66
CA GLU A 8 13.91 1.01 -11.30
C GLU A 8 13.77 2.50 -10.93
N ALA A 9 13.90 3.43 -11.88
CA ALA A 9 13.74 4.86 -11.59
C ALA A 9 12.28 5.19 -11.22
N SER A 10 11.32 4.56 -11.88
CA SER A 10 9.89 4.66 -11.59
C SER A 10 9.56 4.05 -10.23
N ILE A 11 10.19 2.91 -9.86
CA ILE A 11 10.04 2.31 -8.53
C ILE A 11 10.58 3.27 -7.46
N GLN A 12 11.76 3.86 -7.67
CA GLN A 12 12.34 4.84 -6.74
C GLN A 12 11.50 6.11 -6.64
N ALA A 13 10.91 6.58 -7.73
CA ALA A 13 9.99 7.71 -7.71
C ALA A 13 8.73 7.43 -6.88
N ILE A 14 8.19 6.19 -6.93
CA ILE A 14 7.08 5.76 -6.06
C ILE A 14 7.53 5.72 -4.59
N GLY A 15 8.71 5.16 -4.32
CA GLY A 15 9.28 5.12 -2.97
C GLY A 15 9.44 6.52 -2.39
N HIS A 16 10.04 7.44 -3.15
CA HIS A 16 10.22 8.83 -2.73
C HIS A 16 8.88 9.54 -2.51
N ALA A 17 7.95 9.44 -3.47
CA ALA A 17 6.63 10.02 -3.37
C ALA A 17 5.86 9.57 -2.12
N PHE A 18 6.11 8.35 -1.64
CA PHE A 18 5.54 7.86 -0.38
C PHE A 18 6.32 8.35 0.83
N GLY A 19 7.65 8.15 0.85
CA GLY A 19 8.49 8.44 2.01
C GLY A 19 8.52 9.92 2.40
N TYR A 20 8.34 10.81 1.42
CA TYR A 20 8.38 12.27 1.58
C TYR A 20 7.00 12.94 1.54
N TYR A 21 5.92 12.16 1.46
CA TYR A 21 4.58 12.73 1.49
C TYR A 21 4.29 13.38 2.84
N ASP A 22 3.73 14.60 2.83
CA ASP A 22 3.28 15.26 4.04
C ASP A 22 1.91 14.71 4.47
N TYR A 23 1.93 13.79 5.42
CA TYR A 23 0.71 13.22 6.01
C TYR A 23 0.03 14.16 7.02
N GLY A 24 0.64 15.31 7.33
CA GLY A 24 0.19 16.24 8.35
C GLY A 24 0.65 15.86 9.77
N PRO A 25 0.59 16.83 10.71
CA PRO A 25 1.21 16.72 12.03
C PRO A 25 0.62 15.62 12.93
N GLU A 26 -0.65 15.26 12.72
CA GLU A 26 -1.38 14.30 13.54
C GLU A 26 -1.32 12.86 13.01
N LYS A 27 -0.85 12.65 11.77
CA LYS A 27 -0.92 11.34 11.08
C LYS A 27 0.46 10.71 10.97
N LYS A 28 0.92 10.13 12.08
CA LYS A 28 2.11 9.28 12.13
C LYS A 28 1.76 7.88 11.63
N GLY A 29 1.69 7.74 10.30
CA GLY A 29 1.44 6.47 9.63
C GLY A 29 2.61 5.48 9.73
N LEU A 30 2.71 4.59 8.75
CA LEU A 30 3.75 3.59 8.52
C LEU A 30 5.15 4.21 8.61
N ILE A 31 5.30 5.47 8.17
CA ILE A 31 6.55 6.24 8.25
C ILE A 31 7.08 6.36 9.69
N ALA A 32 6.21 6.35 10.71
CA ALA A 32 6.65 6.41 12.11
C ALA A 32 7.42 5.16 12.57
N CYS A 33 7.35 4.06 11.80
CA CYS A 33 8.14 2.85 12.04
C CYS A 33 9.58 2.97 11.51
N PHE A 34 9.86 4.00 10.70
CA PHE A 34 11.14 4.22 10.03
C PHE A 34 11.90 5.38 10.67
N ARG A 35 13.23 5.35 10.57
CA ARG A 35 14.11 6.42 11.11
C ARG A 35 14.17 7.66 10.23
N SER A 36 13.90 7.50 8.93
CA SER A 36 13.92 8.58 7.95
C SER A 36 12.97 8.30 6.78
N PRO A 37 12.54 9.35 6.08
CA PRO A 37 11.86 9.25 4.78
C PRO A 37 12.56 8.29 3.80
N ASP A 38 13.89 8.34 3.68
CA ASP A 38 14.66 7.44 2.82
C ASP A 38 14.45 5.96 3.14
N THR A 39 14.45 5.61 4.44
CA THR A 39 14.24 4.21 4.84
C THR A 39 12.80 3.76 4.60
N ALA A 40 11.82 4.65 4.73
CA ALA A 40 10.44 4.37 4.33
C ALA A 40 10.34 4.20 2.81
N ALA A 41 11.00 5.05 2.03
CA ALA A 41 11.05 4.96 0.57
C ALA A 41 11.65 3.63 0.10
N GLU A 42 12.78 3.19 0.66
CA GLU A 42 13.41 1.92 0.30
C GLU A 42 12.52 0.71 0.65
N TYR A 43 11.80 0.77 1.77
CA TYR A 43 10.79 -0.24 2.10
C TYR A 43 9.68 -0.31 1.05
N ILE A 44 9.16 0.85 0.65
CA ILE A 44 8.11 0.95 -0.38
C ILE A 44 8.64 0.46 -1.73
N CYS A 45 9.87 0.77 -2.10
CA CYS A 45 10.50 0.20 -3.29
C CYS A 45 10.53 -1.33 -3.24
N GLY A 46 10.86 -1.92 -2.08
CA GLY A 46 10.78 -3.37 -1.86
C GLY A 46 9.36 -3.92 -1.98
N PHE A 47 8.38 -3.20 -1.44
CA PHE A 47 6.96 -3.55 -1.54
C PHE A 47 6.45 -3.49 -2.99
N VAL A 48 6.79 -2.44 -3.75
CA VAL A 48 6.44 -2.29 -5.16
C VAL A 48 7.01 -3.44 -5.99
N ARG A 49 8.27 -3.83 -5.77
CA ARG A 49 8.87 -5.00 -6.43
C ARG A 49 8.11 -6.29 -6.12
N CYS A 50 7.69 -6.48 -4.87
CA CYS A 50 6.87 -7.63 -4.46
C CYS A 50 5.52 -7.68 -5.20
N VAL A 51 4.75 -6.59 -5.19
CA VAL A 51 3.42 -6.55 -5.82
C VAL A 51 3.47 -6.54 -7.34
N LEU A 52 4.56 -6.04 -7.94
CA LEU A 52 4.78 -6.13 -9.38
C LEU A 52 5.06 -7.57 -9.81
N ALA A 53 5.87 -8.31 -9.05
CA ALA A 53 6.24 -9.69 -9.37
C ALA A 53 5.05 -10.66 -9.41
N ASP A 54 4.03 -10.43 -8.56
CA ASP A 54 2.81 -11.25 -8.54
C ASP A 54 1.65 -10.66 -9.39
N GLY A 55 1.88 -9.56 -10.10
CA GLY A 55 0.86 -8.94 -10.95
C GLY A 55 -0.29 -8.31 -10.15
N PHE A 56 0.00 -7.73 -8.99
CA PHE A 56 -0.96 -7.06 -8.12
C PHE A 56 -0.97 -5.54 -8.28
N LEU A 57 -0.02 -4.97 -9.04
CA LEU A 57 0.11 -3.53 -9.24
C LEU A 57 -0.71 -3.04 -10.44
N HIS A 58 -1.55 -2.03 -10.21
CA HIS A 58 -2.41 -1.43 -11.21
C HIS A 58 -2.23 0.08 -11.31
N THR A 59 -2.47 0.64 -12.49
CA THR A 59 -2.43 2.10 -12.75
C THR A 59 -3.62 2.55 -13.60
N THR A 60 -3.91 3.85 -13.62
CA THR A 60 -4.99 4.46 -14.40
C THR A 60 -4.67 4.60 -15.88
N SER A 61 -3.40 4.76 -16.26
CA SER A 61 -2.98 4.92 -17.66
C SER A 61 -1.52 4.53 -17.87
N GLU A 62 -1.07 4.47 -19.13
CA GLU A 62 0.34 4.26 -19.49
C GLU A 62 1.26 5.38 -18.98
N ARG A 63 0.72 6.56 -18.71
CA ARG A 63 1.50 7.65 -18.14
C ARG A 63 1.92 7.35 -16.72
N GLY A 64 1.23 6.47 -15.99
CA GLY A 64 1.62 6.06 -14.63
C GLY A 64 1.44 7.14 -13.58
N GLU A 65 0.36 7.93 -13.62
CA GLU A 65 0.15 9.05 -12.68
C GLU A 65 -0.03 8.59 -11.23
N GLY A 66 -0.72 7.45 -11.06
CA GLY A 66 -0.87 6.81 -9.77
C GLY A 66 -1.07 5.31 -9.88
N TYR A 67 -0.87 4.64 -8.75
CA TYR A 67 -0.78 3.20 -8.64
C TYR A 67 -1.56 2.71 -7.43
N ILE A 68 -2.18 1.54 -7.59
CA ILE A 68 -2.80 0.79 -6.51
C ILE A 68 -2.35 -0.65 -6.58
N ALA A 69 -1.92 -1.19 -5.45
CA ALA A 69 -1.64 -2.61 -5.34
C ALA A 69 -2.77 -3.29 -4.60
N TYR A 70 -3.37 -4.30 -5.21
CA TYR A 70 -4.40 -5.09 -4.55
C TYR A 70 -4.35 -6.57 -4.91
N LYS A 71 -4.85 -7.38 -3.98
CA LYS A 71 -4.93 -8.84 -4.09
C LYS A 71 -6.40 -9.26 -4.01
N LEU A 72 -6.83 -10.11 -4.94
CA LEU A 72 -8.17 -10.71 -4.95
C LEU A 72 -8.27 -11.91 -3.99
N PRO A 73 -9.49 -12.31 -3.57
CA PRO A 73 -9.70 -13.54 -2.80
C PRO A 73 -9.03 -14.75 -3.46
N GLY A 74 -8.34 -15.57 -2.66
CA GLY A 74 -7.67 -16.79 -3.13
C GLY A 74 -6.28 -16.57 -3.77
N GLN A 75 -5.93 -15.35 -4.17
CA GLN A 75 -4.57 -15.04 -4.61
C GLN A 75 -3.60 -15.10 -3.41
N LYS A 76 -2.41 -15.64 -3.66
CA LYS A 76 -1.34 -15.80 -2.68
C LYS A 76 -0.09 -15.09 -3.18
N VAL A 77 0.68 -14.55 -2.24
CA VAL A 77 2.00 -13.99 -2.54
C VAL A 77 2.95 -15.15 -2.84
N SER A 78 3.66 -15.09 -3.97
CA SER A 78 4.63 -16.12 -4.34
C SER A 78 5.87 -16.07 -3.44
N PHE A 79 6.61 -17.17 -3.35
CA PHE A 79 7.87 -17.20 -2.60
C PHE A 79 8.90 -16.20 -3.17
N HIS A 80 8.90 -16.02 -4.49
CA HIS A 80 9.76 -15.05 -5.16
C HIS A 80 9.42 -13.61 -4.73
N ALA A 81 8.14 -13.23 -4.79
CA ALA A 81 7.68 -11.92 -4.35
C ALA A 81 7.95 -11.68 -2.85
N ALA A 82 7.72 -12.69 -2.00
CA ALA A 82 8.03 -12.62 -0.58
C ALA A 82 9.54 -12.37 -0.32
N ARG A 83 10.43 -13.00 -1.11
CA ARG A 83 11.87 -12.76 -1.04
C ARG A 83 12.22 -11.31 -1.40
N LEU A 84 11.57 -10.71 -2.40
CA LEU A 84 11.80 -9.31 -2.79
C LEU A 84 11.39 -8.35 -1.65
N LEU A 85 10.25 -8.60 -1.01
CA LEU A 85 9.83 -7.83 0.17
C LEU A 85 10.83 -7.97 1.31
N LEU A 86 11.31 -9.18 1.60
CA LEU A 86 12.31 -9.41 2.65
C LEU A 86 13.63 -8.69 2.37
N GLN A 87 14.06 -8.62 1.10
CA GLN A 87 15.21 -7.82 0.70
C GLN A 87 14.99 -6.33 0.97
N GLY A 88 13.80 -5.80 0.66
CA GLY A 88 13.42 -4.43 0.98
C GLY A 88 13.45 -4.15 2.49
N ILE A 89 12.88 -5.04 3.30
CA ILE A 89 12.92 -4.94 4.77
C ILE A 89 14.37 -4.93 5.27
N ARG A 90 15.23 -5.83 4.76
CA ARG A 90 16.63 -5.92 5.18
C ARG A 90 17.44 -4.67 4.84
N ARG A 91 17.10 -3.98 3.73
CA ARG A 91 17.78 -2.75 3.30
C ARG A 91 17.29 -1.51 4.05
N SER A 92 16.01 -1.49 4.43
CA SER A 92 15.36 -0.33 5.07
C SER A 92 15.41 -0.35 6.59
N MET A 93 15.34 -1.53 7.22
CA MET A 93 15.16 -1.68 8.67
C MET A 93 16.31 -2.40 9.36
N ASN A 94 16.66 -1.92 10.56
CA ASN A 94 17.47 -2.67 11.52
C ASN A 94 16.59 -3.54 12.44
N LEU A 95 17.21 -4.42 13.23
CA LEU A 95 16.49 -5.37 14.08
C LEU A 95 15.54 -4.70 15.10
N ARG A 96 15.90 -3.53 15.63
CA ARG A 96 15.03 -2.77 16.56
C ARG A 96 13.81 -2.20 15.84
N GLU A 97 13.98 -1.75 14.60
CA GLU A 97 12.88 -1.30 13.73
C GLU A 97 11.97 -2.46 13.36
N ILE A 98 12.51 -3.63 13.03
CA ILE A 98 11.72 -4.85 12.78
C ILE A 98 10.88 -5.21 14.00
N ILE A 99 11.44 -5.15 15.21
CA ILE A 99 10.68 -5.41 16.45
C ILE A 99 9.56 -4.38 16.64
N ARG A 100 9.84 -3.08 16.43
CA ARG A 100 8.83 -2.02 16.51
C ARG A 100 7.72 -2.20 15.48
N PHE A 101 8.10 -2.53 14.25
CA PHE A 101 7.18 -2.81 13.16
C PHE A 101 6.31 -4.03 13.46
N ALA A 102 6.89 -5.13 13.91
CA ALA A 102 6.16 -6.33 14.33
C ALA A 102 5.21 -6.04 15.51
N LYS A 103 5.63 -5.23 16.48
CA LYS A 103 4.77 -4.78 17.59
C LYS A 103 3.60 -3.95 17.09
N ALA A 104 3.85 -2.99 16.20
CA ALA A 104 2.81 -2.18 15.56
C ALA A 104 1.82 -3.04 14.76
N ILE A 105 2.30 -4.11 14.11
CA ILE A 105 1.44 -5.10 13.43
C ILE A 105 0.58 -5.84 14.45
N SER A 106 1.18 -6.36 15.53
CA SER A 106 0.46 -7.16 16.55
C SER A 106 -0.55 -6.37 17.36
N GLN A 107 -0.37 -5.05 17.49
CA GLN A 107 -1.31 -4.16 18.17
C GLN A 107 -2.55 -3.83 17.33
N GLY A 108 -2.59 -4.24 16.06
CA GLY A 108 -3.69 -3.98 15.12
C GLY A 108 -4.99 -4.76 15.37
N GLY A 109 -5.11 -5.50 16.49
CA GLY A 109 -6.30 -6.30 16.81
C GLY A 109 -6.51 -7.49 15.85
N PRO A 110 -7.60 -8.28 16.01
CA PRO A 110 -7.97 -9.29 15.02
C PRO A 110 -8.16 -8.60 13.67
N SER A 111 -7.55 -9.16 12.62
CA SER A 111 -7.59 -8.53 11.32
C SER A 111 -9.03 -8.52 10.80
N LEU A 112 -9.43 -7.45 10.11
CA LEU A 112 -10.70 -7.42 9.38
C LEU A 112 -10.80 -8.61 8.41
N GLU A 113 -9.66 -9.19 8.01
CA GLU A 113 -9.55 -10.40 7.20
C GLU A 113 -10.06 -11.64 7.94
N ASP A 114 -9.78 -11.78 9.23
CA ASP A 114 -10.27 -12.89 10.05
C ASP A 114 -11.79 -12.83 10.21
N VAL A 115 -12.34 -11.62 10.39
CA VAL A 115 -13.78 -11.38 10.46
C VAL A 115 -14.45 -11.70 9.11
N LEU A 116 -13.90 -11.19 8.01
CA LEU A 116 -14.48 -11.40 6.67
C LEU A 116 -14.32 -12.83 6.17
N LYS A 117 -13.24 -13.53 6.54
CA LYS A 117 -13.09 -14.99 6.31
C LYS A 117 -14.15 -15.77 7.07
N LYS A 118 -14.42 -15.41 8.33
CA LYS A 118 -15.48 -16.02 9.14
C LYS A 118 -16.86 -15.78 8.52
N GLU A 119 -17.10 -14.60 7.95
CA GLU A 119 -18.34 -14.25 7.26
C GLU A 119 -18.43 -14.74 5.80
N LYS A 120 -17.38 -15.39 5.27
CA LYS A 120 -17.26 -15.84 3.87
C LYS A 120 -17.53 -14.74 2.83
N LYS A 121 -17.26 -13.48 3.16
CA LYS A 121 -17.45 -12.36 2.24
C LYS A 121 -16.21 -12.21 1.35
N PRO A 122 -16.37 -12.18 0.01
CA PRO A 122 -15.25 -11.89 -0.89
C PRO A 122 -14.78 -10.45 -0.66
N CYS A 123 -13.48 -10.28 -0.39
CA CYS A 123 -12.87 -9.00 -0.05
C CYS A 123 -11.55 -8.81 -0.79
N ILE A 124 -11.27 -7.55 -1.16
CA ILE A 124 -10.01 -7.16 -1.79
C ILE A 124 -9.07 -6.63 -0.73
N TYR A 125 -7.83 -7.08 -0.78
CA TYR A 125 -6.77 -6.55 0.06
C TYR A 125 -6.01 -5.48 -0.72
N VAL A 126 -6.17 -4.21 -0.35
CA VAL A 126 -5.40 -3.09 -0.90
C VAL A 126 -4.16 -2.90 -0.04
N GLY A 127 -2.99 -3.11 -0.65
CA GLY A 127 -1.70 -3.07 0.02
C GLY A 127 -0.99 -1.72 -0.04
N THR A 128 -1.22 -0.93 -1.09
CA THR A 128 -0.73 0.46 -1.17
C THR A 128 -1.51 1.25 -2.23
N VAL A 129 -1.57 2.56 -2.04
CA VAL A 129 -2.00 3.53 -3.06
C VAL A 129 -0.95 4.63 -3.11
N CYS A 130 -0.48 4.99 -4.30
CA CYS A 130 0.52 6.03 -4.47
C CYS A 130 0.20 6.89 -5.70
N VAL A 131 0.39 8.20 -5.58
CA VAL A 131 0.37 9.13 -6.71
C VAL A 131 1.78 9.71 -6.84
N ARG A 132 2.36 9.64 -8.03
CA ARG A 132 3.69 10.22 -8.27
C ARG A 132 3.62 11.74 -8.05
N GLU A 133 4.70 12.30 -7.53
CA GLU A 133 4.76 13.70 -7.05
C GLU A 133 4.25 14.71 -8.09
N ALA A 134 4.68 14.59 -9.34
CA ALA A 134 4.25 15.46 -10.44
C ALA A 134 2.73 15.47 -10.71
N TYR A 135 1.98 14.52 -10.12
CA TYR A 135 0.54 14.32 -10.30
C TYR A 135 -0.25 14.50 -8.99
N GLN A 136 0.43 14.80 -7.87
CA GLN A 136 -0.23 15.05 -6.59
C GLN A 136 -1.06 16.34 -6.65
N GLY A 137 -2.13 16.41 -5.85
CA GLY A 137 -3.07 17.54 -5.86
C GLY A 137 -4.01 17.63 -7.06
N GLN A 138 -3.91 16.72 -8.04
CA GLN A 138 -4.69 16.75 -9.29
C GLN A 138 -5.84 15.72 -9.34
N GLY A 139 -6.20 15.14 -8.19
CA GLY A 139 -7.31 14.17 -8.08
C GLY A 139 -7.00 12.75 -8.55
N TYR A 140 -5.74 12.41 -8.87
CA TYR A 140 -5.37 11.05 -9.29
C TYR A 140 -5.54 10.00 -8.19
N MET A 141 -5.46 10.38 -6.91
CA MET A 141 -5.77 9.48 -5.79
C MET A 141 -7.18 8.92 -5.92
N ARG A 142 -8.17 9.79 -6.14
CA ARG A 142 -9.57 9.41 -6.37
C ARG A 142 -9.71 8.50 -7.59
N LYS A 143 -9.05 8.83 -8.71
CA LYS A 143 -9.11 8.03 -9.94
C LYS A 143 -8.59 6.60 -9.72
N VAL A 144 -7.47 6.47 -9.00
CA VAL A 144 -6.86 5.17 -8.71
C VAL A 144 -7.73 4.34 -7.76
N MET A 145 -8.37 4.97 -6.78
CA MET A 145 -9.33 4.29 -5.90
C MET A 145 -10.57 3.80 -6.67
N LEU A 146 -11.13 4.64 -7.56
CA LEU A 146 -12.28 4.27 -8.40
C LEU A 146 -11.95 3.13 -9.36
N LEU A 147 -10.73 3.12 -9.93
CA LEU A 147 -10.27 2.01 -10.76
C LEU A 147 -10.36 0.66 -10.03
N CYS A 148 -10.02 0.64 -8.73
CA CYS A 148 -10.18 -0.54 -7.90
C CYS A 148 -11.66 -0.91 -7.83
N MET A 149 -12.51 0.05 -7.44
CA MET A 149 -13.95 -0.10 -7.24
C MET A 149 -14.70 -0.66 -8.45
N GLU A 150 -14.47 -0.06 -9.62
CA GLU A 150 -15.11 -0.46 -10.86
C GLU A 150 -14.69 -1.86 -11.31
N ARG A 151 -13.42 -2.25 -11.06
CA ARG A 151 -12.87 -3.49 -11.61
C ARG A 151 -13.25 -4.74 -10.86
N THR A 152 -13.52 -4.62 -9.58
CA THR A 152 -13.73 -5.80 -8.75
C THR A 152 -15.19 -6.02 -8.40
N ALA A 153 -16.02 -4.96 -8.43
CA ALA A 153 -17.43 -4.99 -8.03
C ALA A 153 -17.67 -5.65 -6.65
N LEU A 154 -16.64 -5.73 -5.80
CA LEU A 154 -16.77 -6.33 -4.46
C LEU A 154 -17.17 -5.26 -3.44
N PRO A 155 -18.12 -5.57 -2.56
CA PRO A 155 -18.68 -4.59 -1.61
C PRO A 155 -17.74 -4.25 -0.45
N VAL A 156 -16.65 -5.01 -0.27
CA VAL A 156 -15.78 -4.87 0.91
C VAL A 156 -14.32 -4.71 0.50
N TRP A 157 -13.75 -3.60 0.95
CA TRP A 157 -12.35 -3.23 0.78
C TRP A 157 -11.65 -3.36 2.11
N MET A 158 -10.63 -4.22 2.16
CA MET A 158 -9.67 -4.21 3.24
C MET A 158 -8.42 -3.51 2.75
N LEU A 159 -8.20 -2.31 3.24
CA LEU A 159 -6.83 -1.90 3.46
C LEU A 159 -6.35 -2.78 4.62
N GLY A 160 -5.25 -3.51 4.43
CA GLY A 160 -4.98 -4.72 5.21
C GLY A 160 -5.11 -4.67 6.74
N GLY A 161 -5.47 -5.78 7.38
CA GLY A 161 -5.18 -5.93 8.82
C GLY A 161 -3.66 -6.10 9.03
N GLY A 162 -3.09 -5.35 9.97
CA GLY A 162 -1.64 -5.28 10.21
C GLY A 162 -1.00 -4.00 9.62
N ALA A 163 0.12 -3.55 10.20
CA ALA A 163 0.67 -2.18 10.14
C ALA A 163 0.92 -1.52 8.77
N LEU A 164 0.59 -2.16 7.65
CA LEU A 164 0.55 -1.53 6.33
C LEU A 164 -0.67 -0.60 6.13
N CYS A 165 -1.70 -0.69 6.98
CA CYS A 165 -3.00 -0.04 6.75
C CYS A 165 -3.33 1.18 7.62
N ALA A 166 -2.74 1.31 8.82
CA ALA A 166 -3.15 2.36 9.77
C ALA A 166 -3.03 3.80 9.22
N VAL A 167 -2.29 4.00 8.11
CA VAL A 167 -2.12 5.29 7.43
C VAL A 167 -3.28 5.63 6.50
N PHE A 168 -3.82 4.62 5.82
CA PHE A 168 -4.78 4.85 4.73
C PHE A 168 -6.22 4.90 5.19
N ALA A 169 -6.57 4.19 6.28
CA ALA A 169 -7.92 4.23 6.82
C ALA A 169 -8.34 5.66 7.23
N GLY A 170 -7.44 6.45 7.84
CA GLY A 170 -7.73 7.83 8.28
C GLY A 170 -7.72 8.89 7.17
N LEU A 171 -7.13 8.60 6.00
CA LEU A 171 -7.20 9.46 4.82
C LEU A 171 -8.40 9.11 3.94
N LEU A 172 -8.69 7.81 3.77
CA LEU A 172 -9.78 7.33 2.95
C LEU A 172 -11.16 7.52 3.58
N PHE A 173 -11.30 7.43 4.91
CA PHE A 173 -12.61 7.69 5.54
C PHE A 173 -13.06 9.15 5.45
N ARG A 174 -12.12 10.10 5.39
CA ARG A 174 -12.43 11.54 5.45
C ARG A 174 -12.47 12.23 4.08
N GLU A 175 -11.85 11.65 3.05
CA GLU A 175 -12.01 12.11 1.66
C GLU A 175 -13.19 11.44 0.93
N TYR A 176 -13.69 10.30 1.42
CA TYR A 176 -14.79 9.56 0.78
C TYR A 176 -16.19 9.86 1.36
N HIS A 177 -16.26 10.41 2.57
CA HIS A 177 -17.48 10.99 3.13
C HIS A 177 -17.32 12.51 3.22
N PRO A 178 -18.05 13.32 2.42
CA PRO A 178 -18.29 14.69 2.83
C PRO A 178 -18.95 14.64 4.21
N VAL A 179 -18.35 15.33 5.17
CA VAL A 179 -19.10 15.76 6.35
C VAL A 179 -20.22 16.64 5.80
N GLU A 180 -21.47 16.26 6.08
CA GLU A 180 -22.62 17.13 5.82
C GLU A 180 -22.43 18.52 6.44
#